data_AF-A0AAV4G462-F1
#
_entry.id   AF-A0AAV4G462-F1
#
_cell.length_a   1.000
_cell.length_b   1.000
_cell.length_c   1.000
_cell.angle_alpha   90.00
_cell.angle_beta   90.00
_cell.angle_gamma   90.00
#
_symmetry.space_group_name_H-M   'P 1'
#
loop_
_entity.id
_entity.type
_entity.pdbx_description
1 polymer ?
#
loop_
_entity_poly.entity_id
_entity_poly.type
_entity_poly.pdbx_seq_one_letter_code
_entity_poly.pdbx_strand_id
1 'polypeptide(L)'
;MSADIRAFVEACDTCATYCMKQLDQPLQTHDVPERPWQKVGTDIFTIKGRNYLVTVDYYSQFIELDFLPETNSATVITKLKHRFARYGIPAVVISDNGPQYTSMEFQTFAKQWSFQHK
;
A
#
# COMPACT_ATOMS: atom_id res chain seq x y z
N MET A 1 -47.83 0.97 -12.57
CA MET A 1 -47.83 2.29 -11.91
C MET A 1 -46.56 2.54 -11.10
N SER A 2 -46.25 1.76 -10.05
CA SER A 2 -44.97 1.94 -9.31
C SER A 2 -43.73 1.57 -10.14
N ALA A 3 -43.83 0.56 -11.01
CA ALA A 3 -42.76 0.16 -11.92
C ALA A 3 -42.41 1.25 -12.96
N ASP A 4 -43.42 1.93 -13.51
CA ASP A 4 -43.24 2.96 -14.55
C ASP A 4 -42.56 4.22 -13.98
N ILE A 5 -42.95 4.61 -12.76
CA ILE A 5 -42.31 5.71 -12.02
C ILE A 5 -40.85 5.37 -11.73
N ARG A 6 -40.58 4.12 -11.35
CA ARG A 6 -39.20 3.65 -11.11
C ARG A 6 -38.36 3.69 -12.38
N ALA A 7 -38.89 3.21 -13.50
CA ALA A 7 -38.20 3.25 -14.79
C ALA A 7 -37.90 4.70 -15.24
N PHE A 8 -38.85 5.62 -15.03
CA PHE A 8 -38.67 7.04 -15.33
C PHE A 8 -37.58 7.68 -14.46
N VAL A 9 -37.56 7.39 -13.15
CA VAL A 9 -36.54 7.90 -12.23
C VAL A 9 -35.16 7.28 -12.50
N GLU A 10 -35.10 6.00 -12.87
CA GLU A 10 -33.86 5.31 -13.26
C GLU A 10 -33.29 5.83 -14.59
N ALA A 11 -34.14 6.26 -15.53
CA ALA A 11 -33.74 6.85 -16.81
C ALA A 11 -33.45 8.36 -16.77
N CYS A 12 -33.64 9.02 -15.61
CA CYS A 12 -33.42 10.46 -15.49
C CYS A 12 -31.98 10.76 -15.05
N ASP A 13 -31.19 11.40 -15.92
CA ASP A 13 -29.79 11.78 -15.67
C ASP A 13 -29.62 12.65 -14.42
N THR A 14 -30.53 13.61 -14.21
CA THR A 14 -30.52 14.46 -13.01
C THR A 14 -30.73 13.62 -11.76
N CYS A 15 -31.69 12.68 -11.79
CA CYS A 15 -31.94 11.79 -10.65
C CYS A 15 -30.77 10.84 -10.41
N ALA A 16 -30.13 10.33 -11.47
CA ALA A 16 -28.95 9.46 -11.36
C ALA A 16 -27.75 10.20 -10.77
N THR A 17 -27.51 11.45 -11.17
CA THR A 17 -26.37 12.29 -10.70
C THR A 17 -26.47 12.59 -9.21
N TYR A 18 -27.67 12.85 -8.70
CA TYR A 18 -27.92 13.15 -7.28
C TYR A 18 -28.44 11.94 -6.49
N CYS A 19 -28.44 10.75 -7.07
CA CYS A 19 -28.89 9.54 -6.40
C CYS A 19 -27.87 9.14 -5.32
N MET A 20 -28.32 8.97 -4.07
CA MET A 20 -27.54 8.35 -3.00
C MET A 20 -27.43 6.82 -3.19
N LYS A 21 -26.91 6.37 -4.34
CA LYS A 21 -26.68 4.96 -4.63
C LYS A 21 -25.26 4.75 -5.13
N GLN A 22 -24.31 4.98 -4.25
CA GLN A 22 -23.11 4.15 -4.26
C GLN A 22 -23.14 3.39 -2.94
N LEU A 23 -23.69 2.17 -3.00
CA LEU A 23 -23.32 1.17 -2.00
C LEU A 23 -21.82 0.98 -2.19
N ASP A 24 -21.04 1.20 -1.12
CA ASP A 24 -19.61 0.91 -1.16
C ASP A 24 -19.42 -0.49 -1.72
N GLN A 25 -18.61 -0.59 -2.78
CA GLN A 25 -18.28 -1.90 -3.32
C GLN A 25 -17.67 -2.74 -2.20
N PRO A 26 -17.98 -4.05 -2.14
CA PRO A 26 -17.40 -4.90 -1.12
C PRO A 26 -15.88 -4.83 -1.20
N LEU A 27 -15.24 -4.69 -0.03
CA LEU A 27 -13.78 -4.58 0.07
C LEU A 27 -13.15 -5.79 -0.61
N GLN A 28 -12.34 -5.55 -1.64
CA GLN A 28 -11.59 -6.61 -2.29
C GLN A 28 -10.41 -7.01 -1.41
N THR A 29 -10.39 -8.27 -1.00
CA THR A 29 -9.26 -8.85 -0.28
C THR A 29 -8.09 -9.03 -1.23
N HIS A 30 -6.88 -8.79 -0.74
CA HIS A 30 -5.67 -9.06 -1.48
C HIS A 30 -5.36 -10.57 -1.48
N ASP A 31 -4.68 -11.04 -2.52
CA ASP A 31 -4.16 -12.41 -2.54
C ASP A 31 -3.10 -12.59 -1.44
N VAL A 32 -3.21 -13.74 -0.75
CA VAL A 32 -2.24 -14.17 0.24
C VAL A 32 -1.02 -14.74 -0.50
N PRO A 33 0.20 -14.27 -0.19
CA PRO A 33 1.43 -14.83 -0.78
C PRO A 33 1.63 -16.31 -0.44
N GLU A 34 2.47 -17.01 -1.19
CA GLU A 34 2.71 -18.45 -1.01
C GLU A 34 3.76 -18.76 0.06
N ARG A 35 4.69 -17.82 0.30
CA ARG A 35 5.80 -17.99 1.25
C ARG A 35 6.05 -16.71 2.06
N PRO A 36 6.64 -16.84 3.27
CA PRO A 36 7.08 -15.69 4.07
C PRO A 36 7.97 -14.75 3.26
N TRP A 37 7.81 -13.44 3.49
CA TRP A 37 8.62 -12.40 2.88
C TRP A 37 8.56 -12.32 1.35
N GLN A 38 7.64 -13.03 0.69
CA GLN A 38 7.41 -12.86 -0.75
C GLN A 38 6.78 -11.49 -1.05
N LYS A 39 5.90 -11.03 -0.17
CA LYS A 39 5.17 -9.77 -0.31
C LYS A 39 5.23 -9.03 1.02
N VAL A 40 5.77 -7.83 1.02
CA VAL A 40 5.91 -7.01 2.22
C VAL A 40 5.23 -5.66 2.03
N GLY A 41 4.61 -5.15 3.09
CA GLY A 41 4.08 -3.80 3.16
C GLY A 41 5.01 -2.93 3.98
N THR A 42 5.24 -1.70 3.56
CA THR A 42 6.10 -0.75 4.26
C THR A 42 5.39 0.58 4.42
N ASP A 43 5.44 1.15 5.62
CA ASP A 43 4.82 2.43 5.92
C ASP A 43 5.67 3.23 6.92
N ILE A 44 5.52 4.55 6.91
CA ILE A 44 6.23 5.46 7.80
C ILE A 44 5.23 6.13 8.72
N PHE A 45 5.47 6.05 10.03
CA PHE A 45 4.61 6.68 11.02
C PHE A 45 5.43 7.47 12.05
N THR A 46 4.78 8.47 12.66
CA THR A 46 5.42 9.35 13.64
C THR A 46 4.77 9.19 15.01
N ILE A 47 5.57 8.93 16.04
CA ILE A 47 5.13 8.87 17.44
C ILE A 47 6.05 9.75 18.29
N LYS A 48 5.46 10.68 19.06
CA LYS A 48 6.19 11.57 19.99
C LYS A 48 7.35 12.33 19.29
N GLY A 49 7.12 12.80 18.06
CA GLY A 49 8.13 13.52 17.27
C GLY A 49 9.26 12.66 16.72
N ARG A 50 9.13 11.33 16.76
CA ARG A 50 10.09 10.37 16.20
C ARG A 50 9.45 9.59 15.07
N ASN A 51 10.20 9.41 13.99
CA ASN A 51 9.73 8.69 12.81
C ASN A 51 10.19 7.24 12.86
N TYR A 52 9.34 6.36 12.37
CA TYR A 52 9.57 4.92 12.33
C TYR A 52 9.14 4.36 10.98
N LEU A 53 9.91 3.41 10.48
CA LEU A 53 9.54 2.56 9.36
C LEU A 53 8.97 1.27 9.91
N VAL A 54 7.74 0.94 9.54
CA VAL A 54 7.17 -0.38 9.75
C VAL A 54 7.30 -1.19 8.47
N THR A 55 7.70 -2.45 8.61
CA THR A 55 7.67 -3.44 7.53
C THR A 55 6.87 -4.64 7.99
N VAL A 56 5.86 -5.02 7.23
CA VAL A 56 4.93 -6.11 7.56
C VAL A 56 5.01 -7.17 6.47
N ASP A 57 5.21 -8.43 6.87
CA ASP A 57 5.08 -9.57 5.97
C ASP A 57 3.61 -9.94 5.77
N TYR A 58 3.14 -9.97 4.53
CA TYR A 58 1.74 -10.31 4.22
C TYR A 58 1.41 -11.78 4.48
N TYR A 59 2.41 -12.67 4.49
CA TYR A 59 2.17 -14.10 4.74
C TYR A 59 1.90 -14.35 6.24
N SER A 60 2.87 -14.01 7.08
CA SER A 60 2.86 -14.32 8.51
C SER A 60 2.27 -13.21 9.39
N GLN A 61 1.99 -12.04 8.83
CA GLN A 61 1.65 -10.82 9.57
C GLN A 61 2.77 -10.39 10.55
N PHE A 62 4.01 -10.83 10.31
CA PHE A 62 5.16 -10.47 11.13
C PHE A 62 5.55 -9.02 10.91
N ILE A 63 5.74 -8.28 12.01
CA ILE A 63 5.99 -6.84 12.00
C ILE A 63 7.43 -6.56 12.42
N GLU A 64 8.12 -5.76 11.62
CA GLU A 64 9.43 -5.20 11.92
C GLU A 64 9.34 -3.68 12.03
N LEU A 65 10.06 -3.14 13.01
CA LEU A 65 10.10 -1.71 13.29
C LEU A 65 11.53 -1.19 13.26
N ASP A 66 11.73 -0.12 12.53
CA ASP A 66 13.00 0.60 12.43
C ASP A 66 12.82 2.06 12.81
N PHE A 67 13.67 2.56 13.71
CA PHE A 67 13.75 4.00 13.95
C PHE A 67 14.38 4.71 12.73
N LEU A 68 13.73 5.78 12.27
CA LEU A 68 14.19 6.66 11.21
C LEU A 68 14.63 8.00 11.80
N PRO A 69 15.96 8.27 11.89
CA PRO A 69 16.46 9.59 12.27
C PRO A 69 16.00 10.68 11.30
N GLU A 70 15.95 10.33 10.01
CA GLU A 70 15.53 11.19 8.91
C GLU A 70 14.53 10.46 8.01
N THR A 71 13.54 11.17 7.49
CA THR A 71 12.50 10.64 6.59
C THR A 71 12.85 10.87 5.12
N ASN A 72 14.11 10.64 4.75
CA ASN A 72 14.56 10.67 3.36
C ASN A 72 14.61 9.25 2.77
N SER A 73 14.60 9.18 1.44
CA SER A 73 14.62 7.91 0.70
C SER A 73 15.85 7.07 1.03
N ALA A 74 17.03 7.68 1.10
CA ALA A 74 18.28 6.99 1.41
C ALA A 74 18.24 6.25 2.76
N THR A 75 17.69 6.87 3.80
CA THR A 75 17.56 6.24 5.13
C THR A 75 16.57 5.08 5.08
N VAL A 76 15.42 5.27 4.44
CA VAL A 76 14.41 4.20 4.26
C VAL A 76 15.00 3.02 3.50
N ILE A 77 15.67 3.25 2.36
CA ILE A 77 16.34 2.22 1.56
C ILE A 77 17.38 1.49 2.40
N THR A 78 18.17 2.19 3.21
CA THR A 78 19.18 1.57 4.08
C THR A 78 18.56 0.63 5.10
N LYS A 79 17.44 1.03 5.72
CA LYS A 79 16.69 0.16 6.64
C LYS A 79 16.10 -1.06 5.92
N LEU A 80 15.47 -0.86 4.76
CA LEU A 80 14.92 -1.96 3.97
C LEU A 80 16.00 -2.95 3.52
N LYS A 81 17.16 -2.47 3.07
CA LYS A 81 18.31 -3.33 2.72
C LYS A 81 18.72 -4.22 3.90
N HIS A 82 18.77 -3.66 5.11
CA HIS A 82 19.07 -4.45 6.31
C HIS A 82 18.02 -5.55 6.57
N ARG A 83 16.73 -5.23 6.39
CA ARG A 83 15.64 -6.21 6.52
C ARG A 83 15.71 -7.29 5.44
N PHE A 84 15.92 -6.90 4.19
CA PHE A 84 16.03 -7.83 3.06
C PHE A 84 17.27 -8.73 3.16
N ALA A 85 18.36 -8.23 3.73
CA ALA A 85 19.54 -9.05 4.00
C ALA A 85 19.27 -10.16 5.05
N ARG A 86 18.37 -9.90 6.01
CA ARG A 86 18.04 -10.85 7.08
C ARG A 86 17.06 -11.93 6.64
N TYR A 87 16.04 -11.56 5.87
CA TYR A 87 14.91 -12.45 5.56
C TYR A 87 14.84 -12.88 4.10
N GLY A 88 15.66 -12.27 3.24
CA GLY A 88 15.60 -12.43 1.80
C GLY A 88 14.93 -11.24 1.11
N ILE A 89 15.15 -11.15 -0.20
CA ILE A 89 14.61 -10.09 -1.04
C ILE A 89 13.15 -10.45 -1.39
N PRO A 90 12.17 -9.57 -1.11
CA PRO A 90 10.79 -9.82 -1.47
C PRO A 90 10.57 -9.75 -2.98
N ALA A 91 9.53 -10.42 -3.47
CA ALA A 91 9.11 -10.26 -4.86
C ALA A 91 8.32 -8.95 -5.06
N VAL A 92 7.52 -8.57 -4.06
CA VAL A 92 6.68 -7.37 -4.10
C VAL A 92 6.83 -6.58 -2.80
N VAL A 93 7.09 -5.28 -2.93
CA VAL A 93 7.05 -4.30 -1.85
C VAL A 93 5.88 -3.38 -2.12
N ILE A 94 4.97 -3.26 -1.15
CA ILE A 94 3.83 -2.33 -1.20
C ILE A 94 4.14 -1.16 -0.28
N SER A 95 3.99 0.07 -0.76
CA SER A 95 4.02 1.26 0.09
C SER A 95 2.90 2.21 -0.25
N ASP A 96 2.82 3.32 0.49
CA ASP A 96 2.06 4.47 0.04
C ASP A 96 2.83 5.25 -1.05
N ASN A 97 2.20 6.29 -1.58
CA ASN A 97 2.81 7.21 -2.55
C ASN A 97 3.65 8.30 -1.86
N GLY A 98 4.21 8.02 -0.68
CA GLY A 98 5.07 8.95 0.04
C GLY A 98 6.29 9.37 -0.81
N PRO A 99 6.83 10.60 -0.59
CA PRO A 99 7.96 11.10 -1.36
C PRO A 99 9.22 10.22 -1.24
N GLN A 100 9.35 9.48 -0.13
CA GLN A 100 10.45 8.56 0.10
C GLN A 100 10.40 7.37 -0.89
N TYR A 101 9.20 6.89 -1.21
CA TYR A 101 8.98 5.72 -2.05
C TYR A 101 8.86 6.07 -3.54
N THR A 102 8.38 7.27 -3.88
CA THR A 102 8.24 7.72 -5.27
C THR A 102 9.53 8.30 -5.86
N SER A 103 10.55 8.55 -5.04
CA SER A 103 11.84 9.08 -5.45
C SER A 103 12.59 8.21 -6.48
N MET A 104 13.42 8.84 -7.30
CA MET A 104 14.27 8.15 -8.29
C MET A 104 15.24 7.15 -7.63
N GLU A 105 15.71 7.47 -6.42
CA GLU A 105 16.57 6.59 -5.63
C GLU A 105 15.87 5.28 -5.29
N PHE A 106 14.60 5.34 -4.88
CA PHE A 106 13.81 4.16 -4.52
C PHE A 106 13.48 3.32 -5.75
N GLN A 107 13.13 3.96 -6.86
CA GLN A 107 12.90 3.25 -8.14
C GLN A 107 14.18 2.54 -8.61
N THR A 108 15.33 3.19 -8.46
CA THR A 108 16.64 2.58 -8.80
C THR A 108 16.95 1.41 -7.88
N PHE A 109 16.67 1.54 -6.59
CA PHE A 109 16.80 0.45 -5.62
C PHE A 109 15.92 -0.75 -5.97
N ALA A 110 14.64 -0.54 -6.30
CA ALA A 110 13.73 -1.60 -6.72
C ALA A 110 14.23 -2.36 -7.95
N LYS A 111 14.73 -1.62 -8.96
CA LYS A 111 15.33 -2.22 -10.16
C LYS A 111 16.60 -3.02 -9.84
N GLN A 112 17.51 -2.44 -9.04
CA GLN A 112 18.77 -3.10 -8.69
C GLN A 112 18.56 -4.39 -7.88
N TRP A 113 17.56 -4.40 -7.00
CA TRP A 113 17.25 -5.55 -6.16
C TRP A 113 16.18 -6.47 -6.78
N SER A 114 15.72 -6.15 -7.99
CA SER A 114 14.78 -6.96 -8.78
C SER A 114 13.49 -7.32 -8.05
N PHE A 115 12.93 -6.37 -7.31
CA PHE A 115 11.60 -6.49 -6.71
C PHE A 115 10.61 -5.52 -7.37
N GLN A 116 9.33 -5.87 -7.38
CA GLN A 116 8.27 -4.99 -7.86
C GLN A 116 7.82 -4.07 -6.74
N HIS A 117 7.83 -2.76 -6.99
CA HIS A 117 7.24 -1.77 -6.08
C HIS A 117 5.82 -1.43 -6.53
N LYS A 118 4.87 -1.42 -5.60
CA LYS A 118 3.45 -1.13 -5.81
C LYS A 118 2.92 -0.12 -4.80
#